data_AF-A0A7X9JV76-F1
#
_entry.id   AF-A0A7X9JV76-F1
#
_cell.length_a   1.000
_cell.length_b   1.000
_cell.length_c   1.000
_cell.angle_alpha   90.00
_cell.angle_beta   90.00
_cell.angle_gamma   90.00
#
_symmetry.space_group_name_H-M   'P 1'
#
loop_
_entity.id
_entity.type
_entity.pdbx_description
1 polymer ?
#
loop_
_entity_poly.entity_id
_entity_poly.type
_entity_poly.pdbx_seq_one_letter_code
_entity_poly.pdbx_strand_id
1 'polypeptide(L)'
;MRRLEIPLKTDIISSLQAGDMVLISGEVYTARDVAHRRLYEALLKGEKLPIDLKAAVIFYAAPAPTPPGKIIGSIGPTTSYRMDFFTPKLIENGLKGMIGKGGRSAEIVAALKKYGAVYFGAIGGIAALTACCVKKVELVAYEDLGPEAIRKLTVIDFPAVVINDAHGNDLYLSAQNKWRIQSI
;
A
#
# COMPACT_ATOMS: atom_id res chain seq x y z
N MET A 1 12.37 -15.77 -0.97
CA MET A 1 11.55 -14.52 -0.93
C MET A 1 11.13 -14.22 -2.36
N ARG A 2 9.83 -14.02 -2.61
CA ARG A 2 9.30 -13.84 -3.96
C ARG A 2 9.53 -12.40 -4.44
N ARG A 3 9.92 -12.21 -5.71
CA ARG A 3 10.10 -10.88 -6.31
C ARG A 3 8.86 -10.50 -7.11
N LEU A 4 8.38 -9.29 -6.92
CA LEU A 4 7.19 -8.75 -7.57
C LEU A 4 7.58 -7.50 -8.36
N GLU A 5 7.11 -7.44 -9.60
CA GLU A 5 7.23 -6.26 -10.46
C GLU A 5 5.88 -5.57 -10.57
N ILE A 6 5.90 -4.24 -10.47
CA ILE A 6 4.73 -3.38 -10.66
C ILE A 6 4.70 -2.89 -12.12
N PRO A 7 3.55 -2.89 -12.81
CA PRO A 7 2.19 -3.17 -12.32
C PRO A 7 1.93 -4.64 -12.01
N LEU A 8 1.21 -4.88 -10.90
CA LEU A 8 0.86 -6.23 -10.45
C LEU A 8 -0.12 -6.88 -11.43
N LYS A 9 0.30 -8.00 -12.03
CA LYS A 9 -0.55 -8.80 -12.90
C LYS A 9 -1.53 -9.66 -12.08
N THR A 10 -2.71 -9.92 -12.64
CA THR A 10 -3.79 -10.65 -11.95
C THR A 10 -3.38 -12.07 -11.53
N ASP A 11 -2.60 -12.78 -12.35
CA ASP A 11 -2.05 -14.11 -12.06
C ASP A 11 -1.02 -14.08 -10.92
N ILE A 12 -0.26 -13.00 -10.81
CA ILE A 12 0.65 -12.78 -9.68
C ILE A 12 -0.17 -12.55 -8.40
N ILE A 13 -1.20 -11.70 -8.44
CA ILE A 13 -2.05 -11.42 -7.28
C ILE A 13 -2.74 -12.69 -6.79
N SER A 14 -3.32 -13.49 -7.69
CA SER A 14 -4.04 -14.72 -7.33
C SER A 14 -3.15 -15.82 -6.75
N SER A 15 -1.84 -15.78 -7.03
CA SER A 15 -0.88 -16.75 -6.50
C SER A 15 -0.21 -16.31 -5.20
N LEU A 16 -0.49 -15.10 -4.68
CA LEU A 16 0.01 -14.66 -3.38
C LEU A 16 -0.84 -15.24 -2.25
N GLN A 17 -0.18 -15.60 -1.15
CA GLN A 17 -0.83 -16.09 0.07
C GLN A 17 -0.47 -15.22 1.27
N ALA A 18 -1.41 -15.05 2.20
CA ALA A 18 -1.14 -14.37 3.46
C ALA A 18 0.04 -15.04 4.21
N GLY A 19 1.04 -14.25 4.59
CA GLY A 19 2.30 -14.72 5.17
C GLY A 19 3.49 -14.74 4.21
N ASP A 20 3.27 -14.62 2.90
CA ASP A 20 4.36 -14.56 1.92
C ASP A 20 5.25 -13.33 2.15
N MET A 21 6.57 -13.56 2.18
CA MET A 21 7.56 -12.48 2.15
C MET A 21 7.94 -12.13 0.71
N VAL A 22 7.86 -10.85 0.38
CA VAL A 22 8.04 -10.34 -0.97
C VAL A 22 9.05 -9.19 -1.04
N LEU A 23 9.67 -9.05 -2.20
CA LEU A 23 10.46 -7.87 -2.60
C LEU A 23 9.73 -7.20 -3.77
N ILE A 24 9.36 -5.94 -3.61
CA ILE A 24 8.57 -5.18 -4.59
C ILE A 24 9.49 -4.20 -5.33
N SER A 25 9.45 -4.26 -6.65
CA SER A 25 10.16 -3.37 -7.56
C SER A 25 9.19 -2.73 -8.55
N GLY A 26 9.47 -1.49 -8.96
CA GLY A 26 8.64 -0.72 -9.91
C GLY A 26 8.10 0.59 -9.33
N GLU A 27 7.04 1.11 -9.94
CA GLU A 27 6.47 2.42 -9.58
C GLU A 27 5.36 2.31 -8.53
N VAL A 28 5.58 2.85 -7.33
CA VAL A 28 4.55 2.95 -6.27
C VAL A 28 4.15 4.41 -6.05
N TYR A 29 2.92 4.65 -5.60
CA TYR A 29 2.43 5.99 -5.33
C TYR A 29 2.27 6.21 -3.83
N THR A 30 2.83 7.28 -3.28
CA THR A 30 2.51 7.68 -1.91
C THR A 30 1.12 8.32 -1.88
N ALA A 31 0.26 7.87 -0.98
CA ALA A 31 -0.95 8.59 -0.63
C ALA A 31 -1.40 8.16 0.76
N ARG A 32 -1.88 9.10 1.56
CA ARG A 32 -2.46 8.83 2.89
C ARG A 32 -3.62 9.79 3.16
N ASP A 33 -4.31 9.61 4.28
CA ASP A 33 -5.31 10.49 4.87
C ASP A 33 -6.00 11.48 3.88
N VAL A 34 -5.50 12.71 3.72
CA VAL A 34 -6.16 13.76 2.91
C VAL A 34 -6.11 13.46 1.41
N ALA A 35 -5.00 12.90 0.91
CA ALA A 35 -4.91 12.49 -0.50
C ALA A 35 -5.89 11.35 -0.83
N HIS A 36 -6.10 10.40 0.10
CA HIS A 36 -7.13 9.36 -0.08
C HIS A 36 -8.53 9.95 -0.13
N ARG A 37 -8.83 10.90 0.75
CA ARG A 37 -10.12 11.61 0.74
C ARG A 37 -10.36 12.31 -0.60
N ARG A 38 -9.37 13.02 -1.15
CA ARG A 38 -9.51 13.69 -2.46
C ARG A 38 -9.71 12.71 -3.61
N LEU A 39 -8.97 11.60 -3.64
CA LEU A 39 -9.17 10.54 -4.64
C LEU A 39 -10.59 9.95 -4.54
N TYR A 40 -11.06 9.70 -3.32
CA TYR A 40 -12.40 9.19 -3.07
C TYR A 40 -13.50 10.17 -3.52
N GLU A 41 -13.39 11.45 -3.15
CA GLU A 41 -14.34 12.49 -3.54
C GLU A 41 -14.38 12.68 -5.06
N ALA A 42 -13.22 12.65 -5.73
CA ALA A 42 -13.14 12.69 -7.19
C ALA A 42 -13.86 11.50 -7.85
N LEU A 43 -13.68 10.29 -7.30
CA LEU A 43 -14.41 9.09 -7.77
C LEU A 43 -15.92 9.23 -7.59
N LEU A 44 -16.39 9.79 -6.46
CA LEU A 44 -17.82 10.01 -6.24
C LEU A 44 -18.43 11.00 -7.24
N LYS A 45 -17.64 11.96 -7.73
CA LYS A 45 -18.05 12.94 -8.74
C LYS A 45 -17.86 12.46 -10.18
N GLY A 46 -17.30 11.26 -10.38
CA GLY A 46 -16.97 10.76 -11.72
C GLY A 46 -15.81 11.50 -12.40
N GLU A 47 -14.98 12.18 -11.63
CA GLU A 47 -13.82 12.93 -12.14
C GLU A 47 -12.66 11.99 -12.50
N LYS A 48 -11.82 12.42 -13.45
CA LYS A 48 -10.60 11.68 -13.80
C LYS A 48 -9.58 11.80 -12.67
N LEU A 49 -9.08 10.66 -12.20
CA LEU A 49 -8.04 10.63 -11.17
C LEU A 49 -6.67 11.06 -11.69
N PRO A 50 -5.82 11.65 -10.82
CA PRO A 50 -4.44 12.01 -11.17
C PRO A 50 -3.50 10.79 -11.33
N ILE A 51 -3.96 9.59 -10.95
CA ILE A 51 -3.23 8.32 -11.08
C ILE A 51 -4.13 7.26 -11.70
N ASP A 52 -3.56 6.35 -12.49
CA ASP A 52 -4.27 5.17 -12.96
C ASP A 52 -4.23 4.08 -11.89
N LEU A 53 -5.37 3.85 -11.21
CA LEU A 53 -5.48 2.87 -10.14
C LEU A 53 -5.20 1.44 -10.60
N LYS A 54 -5.44 1.11 -11.88
CA LYS A 54 -5.20 -0.26 -12.41
C LYS A 54 -3.73 -0.63 -12.46
N ALA A 55 -2.86 0.35 -12.64
CA ALA A 55 -1.41 0.18 -12.64
C ALA A 55 -0.78 0.51 -11.27
N ALA A 56 -1.52 1.15 -10.37
CA ALA A 56 -0.98 1.68 -9.12
C ALA A 56 -0.87 0.62 -8.02
N VAL A 57 0.22 0.73 -7.26
CA VAL A 57 0.31 0.26 -5.89
C VAL A 57 0.47 1.48 -4.99
N ILE A 58 -0.40 1.62 -3.98
CA ILE A 58 -0.38 2.80 -3.10
C ILE A 58 0.37 2.48 -1.80
N PHE A 59 1.47 3.18 -1.55
CA PHE A 59 2.20 3.18 -0.28
C PHE A 59 1.67 4.24 0.66
N TYR A 60 1.07 3.82 1.77
CA TYR A 60 0.56 4.69 2.81
C TYR A 60 1.72 5.28 3.60
N ALA A 61 2.30 6.36 3.09
CA ALA A 61 3.46 7.00 3.68
C ALA A 61 3.50 8.50 3.33
N ALA A 62 4.25 9.23 4.14
CA ALA A 62 4.70 10.58 3.83
C ALA A 62 6.20 10.64 4.13
N PRO A 63 7.05 11.09 3.20
CA PRO A 63 8.47 11.20 3.45
C PRO A 63 8.76 12.34 4.44
N ALA A 64 9.80 12.16 5.26
CA ALA A 64 10.42 13.26 5.98
C ALA A 64 11.11 14.24 5.00
N PRO A 65 11.47 15.46 5.42
CA PRO A 65 12.24 16.38 4.60
C PRO A 65 13.48 15.72 4.01
N THR A 66 13.71 15.92 2.71
CA THR A 66 14.83 15.31 1.99
C THR A 66 16.14 15.98 2.37
N PRO A 67 17.13 15.25 2.91
CA PRO A 67 18.45 15.80 3.18
C PRO A 67 19.17 16.20 1.88
N PRO A 68 20.11 17.17 1.92
CA PRO A 68 20.91 17.54 0.76
C PRO A 68 21.61 16.33 0.13
N GLY A 69 21.55 16.23 -1.21
CA GLY A 69 22.18 15.14 -1.97
C GLY A 69 21.50 13.77 -1.84
N LYS A 70 20.33 13.67 -1.19
CA LYS A 70 19.52 12.45 -1.14
C LYS A 70 18.33 12.53 -2.08
N ILE A 71 17.87 11.36 -2.53
CA ILE A 71 16.68 11.23 -3.39
C ILE A 71 15.41 11.58 -2.59
N ILE A 72 15.32 11.07 -1.37
CA ILE A 72 14.15 11.23 -0.50
C ILE A 72 14.60 11.21 0.96
N GLY A 73 13.85 11.86 1.85
CA GLY A 73 14.01 11.69 3.29
C GLY A 73 13.54 10.31 3.75
N SER A 74 13.75 10.00 5.03
CA SER A 74 13.25 8.77 5.64
C SER A 74 11.76 8.59 5.36
N ILE A 75 11.36 7.40 4.92
CA ILE A 75 9.98 7.13 4.54
C ILE A 75 9.55 5.78 5.10
N GLY A 76 8.61 5.79 6.04
CA GLY A 76 8.05 4.58 6.64
C GLY A 76 6.55 4.50 6.45
N PRO A 77 5.94 3.31 6.66
CA PRO A 77 4.51 3.15 6.57
C PRO A 77 3.78 3.92 7.68
N THR A 78 2.59 4.40 7.35
CA THR A 78 1.60 4.89 8.30
C THR A 78 0.51 3.85 8.55
N THR A 79 -0.23 4.03 9.63
CA THR A 79 -1.26 3.07 10.05
C THR A 79 -2.41 3.01 9.05
N SER A 80 -2.65 1.81 8.51
CA SER A 80 -3.51 1.59 7.34
C SER A 80 -5.00 1.73 7.61
N TYR A 81 -5.47 1.41 8.83
CA TYR A 81 -6.90 1.46 9.14
C TYR A 81 -7.53 2.84 8.90
N ARG A 82 -6.75 3.93 8.95
CA ARG A 82 -7.23 5.29 8.71
C ARG A 82 -7.72 5.53 7.27
N MET A 83 -7.30 4.68 6.33
CA MET A 83 -7.73 4.75 4.93
C MET A 83 -8.87 3.76 4.62
N ASP A 84 -9.31 2.94 5.58
CA ASP A 84 -10.26 1.85 5.33
C ASP A 84 -11.60 2.35 4.81
N PHE A 85 -12.07 3.52 5.25
CA PHE A 85 -13.31 4.12 4.74
C PHE A 85 -13.24 4.43 3.23
N PHE A 86 -12.11 4.92 2.73
CA PHE A 86 -11.95 5.34 1.34
C PHE A 86 -11.60 4.17 0.41
N THR A 87 -10.79 3.23 0.92
CA THR A 87 -10.09 2.24 0.09
C THR A 87 -11.03 1.30 -0.70
N PRO A 88 -12.19 0.83 -0.21
CA PRO A 88 -13.09 -0.04 -0.97
C PRO A 88 -13.47 0.57 -2.33
N LYS A 89 -13.72 1.88 -2.36
CA LYS A 89 -14.06 2.58 -3.61
C LYS A 89 -12.88 2.64 -4.58
N LEU A 90 -11.66 2.82 -4.07
CA LEU A 90 -10.46 2.80 -4.90
C LEU A 90 -10.21 1.39 -5.47
N ILE A 91 -10.39 0.34 -4.65
CA ILE A 91 -10.26 -1.06 -5.10
C ILE A 91 -11.30 -1.37 -6.19
N GLU A 92 -12.56 -0.99 -5.97
CA GLU A 92 -13.64 -1.13 -6.95
C GLU A 92 -13.28 -0.47 -8.29
N ASN A 93 -12.57 0.66 -8.25
CA ASN A 93 -12.13 1.40 -9.44
C ASN A 93 -10.77 0.95 -9.99
N GLY A 94 -10.23 -0.17 -9.50
CA GLY A 94 -9.10 -0.87 -10.12
C GLY A 94 -7.84 -0.94 -9.27
N LEU A 95 -7.78 -0.35 -8.07
CA LEU A 95 -6.59 -0.41 -7.22
C LEU A 95 -6.25 -1.87 -6.85
N LYS A 96 -5.05 -2.31 -7.23
CA LYS A 96 -4.62 -3.71 -7.08
C LYS A 96 -3.70 -4.01 -5.90
N GLY A 97 -2.99 -3.01 -5.40
CA GLY A 97 -2.05 -3.21 -4.31
C GLY A 97 -1.96 -2.02 -3.37
N MET A 98 -1.81 -2.31 -2.08
CA MET A 98 -1.57 -1.28 -1.07
C MET A 98 -0.48 -1.73 -0.11
N ILE A 99 0.33 -0.79 0.36
CA ILE A 99 1.43 -1.01 1.29
C ILE A 99 1.22 -0.11 2.52
N GLY A 100 1.26 -0.65 3.73
CA GLY A 100 1.12 0.14 4.95
C GLY A 100 1.53 -0.62 6.21
N LYS A 101 0.99 -0.26 7.37
CA LYS A 101 1.19 -1.03 8.62
C LYS A 101 -0.11 -1.22 9.40
N GLY A 102 -0.15 -2.29 10.18
CA GLY A 102 -1.31 -2.64 11.00
C GLY A 102 -2.40 -3.40 10.23
N GLY A 103 -3.36 -3.93 10.97
CA GLY A 103 -4.50 -4.67 10.43
C GLY A 103 -5.48 -3.78 9.67
N ARG A 104 -6.37 -4.44 8.93
CA ARG A 104 -7.40 -3.85 8.07
C ARG A 104 -8.77 -4.36 8.49
N SER A 105 -9.82 -3.59 8.20
CA SER A 105 -11.20 -4.00 8.47
C SER A 105 -11.63 -5.20 7.61
N ALA A 106 -12.66 -5.92 8.08
CA ALA A 106 -13.28 -7.01 7.32
C ALA A 106 -13.83 -6.53 5.96
N GLU A 107 -14.29 -5.27 5.87
CA GLU A 107 -14.75 -4.66 4.62
C GLU A 107 -13.62 -4.58 3.58
N ILE A 108 -12.39 -4.27 4.02
CA ILE A 108 -11.24 -4.31 3.12
C ILE A 108 -10.96 -5.73 2.67
N VAL A 109 -10.91 -6.70 3.58
CA VAL A 109 -10.64 -8.10 3.22
C VAL A 109 -11.67 -8.61 2.21
N ALA A 110 -12.95 -8.25 2.40
CA ALA A 110 -14.01 -8.55 1.45
C ALA A 110 -13.80 -7.86 0.09
N ALA A 111 -13.42 -6.58 0.07
CA ALA A 111 -13.14 -5.85 -1.16
C ALA A 111 -11.93 -6.43 -1.92
N LEU A 112 -10.85 -6.78 -1.22
CA LEU A 112 -9.66 -7.42 -1.79
C LEU A 112 -10.02 -8.74 -2.48
N LYS A 113 -10.84 -9.57 -1.82
CA LYS A 113 -11.35 -10.83 -2.38
C LYS A 113 -12.25 -10.60 -3.60
N LYS A 114 -13.18 -9.65 -3.50
CA LYS A 114 -14.16 -9.38 -4.56
C LYS A 114 -13.51 -8.85 -5.85
N TYR A 115 -12.55 -7.96 -5.71
CA TYR A 115 -11.97 -7.24 -6.86
C TYR A 115 -10.56 -7.71 -7.23
N GLY A 116 -10.01 -8.71 -6.53
CA GLY A 116 -8.70 -9.28 -6.78
C GLY A 116 -7.58 -8.27 -6.57
N ALA A 117 -7.32 -7.94 -5.31
CA ALA A 117 -6.27 -7.03 -4.87
C ALA A 117 -5.55 -7.61 -3.64
N VAL A 118 -4.42 -7.01 -3.26
CA VAL A 118 -3.57 -7.47 -2.15
C VAL A 118 -3.14 -6.31 -1.24
N TYR A 119 -3.04 -6.57 0.07
CA TYR A 119 -2.47 -5.64 1.02
C TYR A 119 -1.17 -6.19 1.61
N PHE A 120 -0.13 -5.36 1.53
CA PHE A 120 1.19 -5.64 2.03
C PHE A 120 1.49 -4.85 3.31
N GLY A 121 2.02 -5.53 4.31
CA GLY A 121 2.60 -4.93 5.50
C GLY A 121 4.05 -4.58 5.24
N ALA A 122 4.36 -3.29 5.23
CA ALA A 122 5.75 -2.82 5.29
C ALA A 122 6.29 -2.95 6.71
N ILE A 123 7.59 -3.20 6.81
CA ILE A 123 8.27 -3.35 8.10
C ILE A 123 8.34 -1.98 8.79
N GLY A 124 7.72 -1.87 9.96
CA GLY A 124 7.74 -0.64 10.77
C GLY A 124 9.09 -0.40 11.44
N GLY A 125 9.45 0.87 11.64
CA GLY A 125 10.66 1.26 12.40
C GLY A 125 11.95 1.37 11.57
N ILE A 126 11.94 0.99 10.30
CA ILE A 126 13.13 0.98 9.42
C ILE A 126 13.10 2.07 8.33
N ALA A 127 12.45 3.21 8.58
CA ALA A 127 12.16 4.24 7.56
C ALA A 127 13.40 4.77 6.80
N ALA A 128 14.57 4.82 7.47
CA ALA A 128 15.82 5.20 6.83
C ALA A 128 16.31 4.14 5.81
N LEU A 129 16.14 2.84 6.13
CA LEU A 129 16.46 1.74 5.23
C LEU A 129 15.43 1.64 4.09
N THR A 130 14.15 1.85 4.38
CA THR A 130 13.11 1.90 3.37
C THR A 130 13.39 3.00 2.34
N ALA A 131 13.92 4.16 2.75
CA ALA A 131 14.35 5.22 1.83
C ALA A 131 15.48 4.77 0.87
N CYS A 132 16.36 3.83 1.27
CA CYS A 132 17.40 3.28 0.39
C CYS A 132 16.83 2.45 -0.78
N CYS A 133 15.60 1.95 -0.65
CA CYS A 133 14.90 1.24 -1.73
C CYS A 133 14.42 2.20 -2.82
N VAL A 134 14.25 3.49 -2.51
CA VAL A 134 13.75 4.51 -3.45
C VAL A 134 14.88 5.02 -4.34
N LYS A 135 14.70 4.90 -5.66
CA LYS A 135 15.67 5.31 -6.69
C LYS A 135 15.27 6.56 -7.45
N LYS A 136 13.98 6.92 -7.43
CA LYS A 136 13.44 8.14 -8.02
C LYS A 136 12.20 8.57 -7.26
N VAL A 137 11.97 9.88 -7.15
CA VAL A 137 10.75 10.48 -6.61
C VAL A 137 10.26 11.58 -7.55
N GLU A 138 8.96 11.57 -7.85
CA GLU A 138 8.31 12.57 -8.70
C GLU A 138 7.02 13.01 -8.03
N LEU A 139 6.77 14.32 -7.98
CA LEU A 139 5.48 14.86 -7.54
C LEU A 139 4.45 14.63 -8.66
N VAL A 140 3.29 14.08 -8.31
CA VAL A 140 2.23 13.73 -9.27
C VAL A 140 1.02 14.64 -9.10
N ALA A 141 0.56 14.83 -7.87
CA ALA A 141 -0.64 15.63 -7.60
C ALA A 141 -0.71 16.12 -6.16
N TYR A 142 -1.57 17.12 -5.96
CA TYR A 142 -1.92 17.68 -4.65
C TYR A 142 -0.70 18.24 -3.90
N GLU A 143 0.14 18.99 -4.61
CA GLU A 143 1.33 19.65 -4.04
C GLU A 143 1.03 20.46 -2.79
N ASP A 144 -0.15 21.07 -2.75
CA ASP A 144 -0.68 21.85 -1.63
C ASP A 144 -0.81 21.05 -0.33
N LEU A 145 -0.80 19.71 -0.39
CA LEU A 145 -0.81 18.82 0.77
C LEU A 145 0.59 18.59 1.37
N GLY A 146 1.64 19.17 0.80
CA GLY A 146 3.01 19.07 1.31
C GLY A 146 3.46 17.59 1.43
N PRO A 147 3.80 17.09 2.63
CA PRO A 147 4.21 15.69 2.82
C PRO A 147 3.16 14.65 2.41
N GLU A 148 1.87 15.00 2.39
CA GLU A 148 0.78 14.11 1.97
C GLU A 148 0.49 14.14 0.46
N ALA A 149 1.17 15.00 -0.30
CA ALA A 149 1.03 15.04 -1.76
C ALA A 149 1.32 13.67 -2.39
N ILE A 150 0.65 13.39 -3.51
CA ILE A 150 0.86 12.14 -4.22
C ILE A 150 2.19 12.20 -4.95
N ARG A 151 3.09 11.28 -4.60
CA ARG A 151 4.40 11.15 -5.24
C ARG A 151 4.53 9.76 -5.85
N LYS A 152 5.09 9.69 -7.05
CA LYS A 152 5.50 8.44 -7.67
C LYS A 152 6.93 8.12 -7.23
N LEU A 153 7.13 6.94 -6.67
CA LEU A 153 8.43 6.43 -6.27
C LEU A 153 8.81 5.26 -7.18
N THR A 154 10.00 5.29 -7.73
CA THR A 154 10.60 4.07 -8.30
C THR A 154 11.33 3.35 -7.18
N VAL A 155 10.83 2.18 -6.79
CA VAL A 155 11.44 1.36 -5.74
C VAL A 155 12.12 0.14 -6.33
N ILE A 156 13.20 -0.31 -5.69
CA ILE A 156 13.88 -1.57 -5.99
C ILE A 156 13.99 -2.36 -4.70
N ASP A 157 13.56 -3.62 -4.74
CA ASP A 157 13.65 -4.59 -3.66
C ASP A 157 13.06 -4.10 -2.33
N PHE A 158 11.92 -3.41 -2.40
CA PHE A 158 11.19 -2.96 -1.22
C PHE A 158 10.63 -4.19 -0.47
N PRO A 159 11.06 -4.45 0.78
CA PRO A 159 10.62 -5.63 1.51
C PRO A 159 9.22 -5.42 2.10
N ALA A 160 8.35 -6.41 1.91
CA ALA A 160 7.03 -6.42 2.52
C ALA A 160 6.53 -7.85 2.79
N VAL A 161 5.45 -7.97 3.55
CA VAL A 161 4.76 -9.22 3.84
C VAL A 161 3.33 -9.13 3.34
N VAL A 162 2.82 -10.17 2.68
CA VAL A 162 1.39 -10.25 2.32
C VAL A 162 0.58 -10.42 3.60
N ILE A 163 -0.22 -9.42 3.97
CA ILE A 163 -1.05 -9.46 5.17
C ILE A 163 -2.46 -9.92 4.83
N ASN A 164 -3.07 -9.33 3.80
CA ASN A 164 -4.36 -9.77 3.28
C ASN A 164 -4.21 -10.13 1.81
N ASP A 165 -4.55 -11.37 1.46
CA ASP A 165 -4.49 -11.88 0.09
C ASP A 165 -5.84 -11.75 -0.64
N ALA A 166 -5.82 -12.05 -1.94
CA ALA A 166 -7.00 -11.99 -2.80
C ALA A 166 -8.00 -13.15 -2.56
N HIS A 167 -7.70 -14.09 -1.65
CA HIS A 167 -8.58 -15.20 -1.31
C HIS A 167 -9.47 -14.88 -0.09
N GLY A 168 -9.18 -13.76 0.57
CA GLY A 168 -9.85 -13.31 1.79
C GLY A 168 -9.18 -13.81 3.06
N ASN A 169 -7.92 -14.26 2.98
CA ASN A 169 -7.16 -14.63 4.18
C ASN A 169 -6.54 -13.38 4.81
N ASP A 170 -6.36 -13.45 6.14
CA ASP A 170 -5.71 -12.41 6.94
C ASP A 170 -4.64 -13.06 7.82
N LEU A 171 -3.38 -12.64 7.63
CA LEU A 171 -2.24 -13.15 8.39
C LEU A 171 -2.37 -12.84 9.89
N TYR A 172 -2.81 -11.65 10.26
CA TYR A 172 -2.90 -11.26 11.66
C TYR A 172 -3.99 -12.05 12.37
N LEU A 173 -5.16 -12.21 11.76
CA LEU A 173 -6.24 -13.01 12.33
C LEU A 173 -5.86 -14.50 12.42
N SER A 174 -5.31 -15.07 11.35
CA SER A 174 -4.90 -16.48 11.35
C SER A 174 -3.79 -16.77 12.36
N ALA A 175 -2.78 -15.89 12.46
CA ALA A 175 -1.71 -16.01 13.44
C ALA A 175 -2.23 -15.85 14.88
N GLN A 176 -3.09 -14.87 15.14
CA GLN A 176 -3.71 -14.72 16.46
C GLN A 176 -4.51 -15.96 16.85
N ASN A 177 -5.33 -16.51 15.95
CA ASN A 177 -6.11 -17.71 16.23
C ASN A 177 -5.23 -18.94 16.49
N LYS A 178 -4.13 -19.09 15.74
CA LYS A 178 -3.20 -20.22 15.90
C LYS A 178 -2.49 -20.21 17.25
N TRP A 179 -2.10 -19.03 17.74
CA TRP A 179 -1.26 -18.88 18.92
C TRP A 179 -2.01 -18.34 20.14
N ARG A 180 -3.33 -18.13 20.03
CA ARG A 180 -4.17 -17.77 21.17
C ARG A 180 -4.17 -18.93 22.15
N ILE A 181 -3.55 -18.72 23.31
CA ILE A 181 -3.67 -19.62 24.44
C ILE A 181 -5.14 -19.56 24.87
N GLN A 182 -5.84 -20.68 24.76
CA GLN A 182 -7.18 -20.79 25.32
C GLN A 182 -7.02 -20.84 26.83
N SER A 183 -7.51 -19.82 27.53
CA SER A 183 -7.61 -19.86 28.98
C SER A 183 -8.52 -21.02 29.37
N ILE A 184 -8.02 -21.91 30.22
CA ILE A 184 -8.75 -23.03 30.83
C ILE A 184 -9.84 -22.47 31.74
#